data_AF-A0A2R6NYL5-F1
#
_entry.id   AF-A0A2R6NYL5-F1
#
_cell.length_a   1.000
_cell.length_b   1.000
_cell.length_c   1.000
_cell.angle_alpha   90.00
_cell.angle_beta   90.00
_cell.angle_gamma   90.00
#
_symmetry.space_group_name_H-M   'P 1'
#
loop_
_entity.id
_entity.type
_entity.pdbx_description
1 polymer ?
#
loop_
_entity_poly.entity_id
_entity_poly.type
_entity_poly.pdbx_seq_one_letter_code
_entity_poly.pdbx_strand_id
1 'polypeptide(L)'
;MQSIKDVYPGIFIHSVYLNEDGKEDRKAGWFGNVNQQVFNVSQQLSDLSELEQGFDAIGFSQGGQFLRAYVERYNSPPVHNLITFGSQHMGISDIPACRPFDVLCQLARRAAKGGVYGEWAQENLVQVKPAQNSSRPTIA
;
A
#
# COMPACT_ATOMS: atom_id res chain seq x y z
N MET A 1 1.43 2.69 18.70
CA MET A 1 0.77 1.49 19.25
C MET A 1 0.54 1.51 20.75
N GLN A 2 1.40 2.12 21.57
CA GLN A 2 1.24 2.09 23.03
C GLN A 2 -0.14 2.59 23.48
N SER A 3 -0.62 3.69 22.88
CA SER A 3 -1.96 4.24 23.15
C SER A 3 -3.11 3.25 22.94
N ILE A 4 -3.00 2.30 22.00
CA ILE A 4 -4.04 1.28 21.80
C ILE A 4 -4.02 0.27 22.94
N LYS A 5 -2.82 -0.15 23.37
CA LYS A 5 -2.66 -1.07 24.51
C LYS A 5 -3.11 -0.46 25.83
N ASP A 6 -2.97 0.86 25.97
CA ASP A 6 -3.42 1.58 27.16
C ASP A 6 -4.97 1.61 27.25
N VAL A 7 -5.66 1.65 26.11
CA VAL A 7 -7.14 1.63 26.03
C VAL A 7 -7.69 0.20 26.07
N TYR A 8 -7.00 -0.76 25.44
CA TYR A 8 -7.39 -2.17 25.38
C TYR A 8 -6.24 -3.06 25.92
N PRO A 9 -6.11 -3.20 27.24
CA PRO A 9 -5.09 -4.06 27.83
C PRO A 9 -5.23 -5.51 27.36
N GLY A 10 -4.12 -6.13 26.98
CA GLY A 10 -4.08 -7.52 26.50
C GLY A 10 -4.42 -7.70 25.02
N ILE A 11 -4.72 -6.62 24.28
CA ILE A 11 -4.92 -6.72 22.83
C ILE A 11 -3.63 -7.13 22.12
N PHE A 12 -3.73 -8.14 21.24
CA PHE A 12 -2.66 -8.51 20.34
C PHE A 12 -2.56 -7.49 19.20
N ILE A 13 -1.36 -6.98 18.95
CA ILE A 13 -1.11 -6.03 17.86
C ILE A 13 0.06 -6.54 17.04
N HIS A 14 -0.22 -6.86 15.78
CA HIS A 14 0.79 -7.17 14.78
C HIS A 14 1.00 -5.96 13.86
N SER A 15 2.25 -5.54 13.70
CA SER A 15 2.63 -4.55 12.69
C SER A 15 3.16 -5.30 11.48
N VAL A 16 2.40 -5.28 10.38
CA VAL A 16 2.80 -5.87 9.11
C VAL A 16 4.15 -5.30 8.67
N TYR A 17 5.03 -6.18 8.19
CA TYR A 17 6.33 -5.83 7.65
C TYR A 17 6.59 -6.62 6.36
N LEU A 18 7.32 -6.01 5.43
CA LEU A 18 7.73 -6.60 4.15
C LEU A 18 9.16 -7.16 4.21
N ASN A 19 9.95 -6.72 5.20
CA ASN A 19 11.29 -7.22 5.49
C ASN A 19 11.55 -7.16 7.01
N GLU A 20 12.36 -8.08 7.53
CA GLU A 20 12.74 -8.09 8.95
C GLU A 20 13.72 -6.95 9.30
N ASP A 21 14.56 -6.53 8.34
CA ASP A 21 15.39 -5.34 8.49
C ASP A 21 14.57 -4.07 8.21
N GLY A 22 14.50 -3.17 9.20
CA GLY A 22 13.69 -1.97 9.12
C GLY A 22 14.11 -0.97 8.03
N LYS A 23 15.36 -0.99 7.56
CA LYS A 23 15.78 -0.13 6.43
C LYS A 23 15.28 -0.70 5.12
N GLU A 24 15.41 -2.01 4.93
CA GLU A 24 14.90 -2.70 3.75
C GLU A 24 13.36 -2.71 3.72
N ASP A 25 12.69 -2.81 4.87
CA ASP A 25 11.23 -2.68 4.97
C ASP A 25 10.74 -1.29 4.51
N ARG A 26 11.39 -0.24 5.01
CA ARG A 26 11.11 1.13 4.57
C ARG A 26 11.32 1.30 3.07
N LYS A 27 12.35 0.67 2.51
CA LYS A 27 12.63 0.69 1.07
C LYS A 27 11.58 -0.08 0.27
N ALA A 28 11.09 -1.21 0.79
CA ALA A 28 10.02 -2.00 0.19
C ALA A 28 8.69 -1.23 0.13
N GLY A 29 8.48 -0.24 0.98
CA GLY A 29 7.36 0.71 0.87
C GLY A 29 7.36 1.54 -0.44
N TRP A 30 8.50 1.67 -1.12
CA TRP A 30 8.64 2.43 -2.37
C TRP A 30 8.89 1.53 -3.58
N PHE A 31 9.64 0.44 -3.38
CA PHE A 31 10.12 -0.43 -4.43
C PHE A 31 9.63 -1.86 -4.25
N GLY A 32 9.27 -2.51 -5.35
CA GLY A 32 8.85 -3.90 -5.39
C GLY A 32 7.48 -4.10 -6.02
N ASN A 33 7.09 -5.37 -6.12
CA ASN A 33 5.83 -5.76 -6.71
C ASN A 33 4.74 -5.87 -5.65
N VAL A 34 3.74 -4.97 -5.71
CA VAL A 34 2.62 -4.94 -4.74
C VAL A 34 1.85 -6.26 -4.68
N ASN A 35 1.72 -7.00 -5.79
CA ASN A 35 1.03 -8.29 -5.75
C ASN A 35 1.79 -9.31 -4.90
N GLN A 36 3.12 -9.32 -5.03
CA GLN A 36 3.98 -10.18 -4.20
C GLN A 36 3.97 -9.73 -2.74
N GLN A 37 3.97 -8.42 -2.48
CA GLN A 37 3.86 -7.89 -1.13
C GLN A 37 2.56 -8.34 -0.46
N VAL A 38 1.41 -8.20 -1.14
CA VAL A 38 0.11 -8.62 -0.60
C VAL A 38 0.07 -10.14 -0.37
N PHE A 39 0.68 -10.94 -1.25
CA PHE A 39 0.82 -12.38 -1.03
C PHE A 39 1.69 -12.71 0.18
N ASN A 40 2.86 -12.09 0.32
CA ASN A 40 3.74 -12.34 1.47
C ASN A 40 3.06 -11.92 2.79
N VAL A 41 2.33 -10.80 2.79
CA VAL A 41 1.54 -10.36 3.93
C VAL A 41 0.41 -11.35 4.21
N SER A 42 -0.21 -11.96 3.21
CA SER A 42 -1.25 -12.96 3.46
C SER A 42 -0.70 -14.20 4.18
N GLN A 43 0.51 -14.65 3.81
CA GLN A 43 1.19 -15.74 4.51
C GLN A 43 1.58 -15.34 5.94
N GLN A 44 2.15 -14.14 6.10
CA GLN A 44 2.48 -13.61 7.43
C GLN A 44 1.26 -13.58 8.36
N LEU A 45 0.10 -13.15 7.86
CA LEU A 45 -1.13 -13.08 8.67
C LEU A 45 -1.72 -14.46 8.96
N SER A 46 -1.58 -15.43 8.04
CA SER A 46 -2.05 -16.81 8.27
C SER A 46 -1.22 -17.58 9.28
N ASP A 47 0.04 -17.20 9.48
CA ASP A 47 0.95 -17.86 10.43
C ASP A 47 0.72 -17.39 11.89
N LEU A 48 -0.15 -16.40 12.10
CA LEU A 48 -0.45 -15.83 13.42
C LEU A 48 -1.70 -16.48 14.01
N SER A 49 -1.49 -17.38 14.99
CA SER A 49 -2.58 -18.08 15.70
C SER A 49 -3.60 -17.12 16.35
N GLU A 50 -3.14 -15.96 16.81
CA GLU A 50 -3.96 -14.92 17.43
C GLU A 50 -4.98 -14.30 16.47
N LEU A 51 -4.76 -14.44 15.16
CA LEU A 51 -5.62 -13.90 14.11
C LEU A 51 -6.60 -14.93 13.56
N GLU A 52 -6.50 -16.22 13.92
CA GLU A 52 -7.29 -17.32 13.32
C GLU A 52 -8.81 -17.08 13.37
N GLN A 53 -9.30 -16.47 14.45
CA GLN A 53 -10.73 -16.16 14.64
C GLN A 53 -11.15 -14.82 14.01
N GLY A 54 -10.27 -14.23 13.22
CA GLY A 54 -10.46 -12.94 12.57
C GLY A 54 -9.91 -11.76 13.38
N PHE A 55 -9.72 -10.63 12.70
CA PHE A 55 -9.03 -9.47 13.26
C PHE A 55 -9.48 -8.15 12.62
N ASP A 56 -9.20 -7.04 13.29
CA ASP A 56 -9.37 -5.70 12.73
C ASP A 56 -8.07 -5.24 12.07
N ALA A 57 -8.18 -4.56 10.93
CA ALA A 57 -7.05 -4.09 10.15
C ALA A 57 -7.06 -2.57 10.04
N ILE A 58 -5.91 -1.93 10.30
CA ILE A 58 -5.74 -0.48 10.19
C ILE A 58 -4.67 -0.17 9.15
N GLY A 59 -5.04 0.55 8.09
CA GLY A 59 -4.12 0.94 7.00
C GLY A 59 -3.93 2.43 6.88
N PHE A 60 -2.68 2.89 6.89
CA PHE A 60 -2.31 4.30 6.69
C PHE A 60 -1.82 4.55 5.26
N SER A 61 -2.31 5.60 4.62
CA SER A 61 -1.92 5.99 3.24
C SER A 61 -1.98 4.80 2.27
N GLN A 62 -0.86 4.38 1.67
CA GLN A 62 -0.88 3.24 0.76
C GLN A 62 -1.20 1.90 1.45
N GLY A 63 -1.03 1.81 2.77
CA GLY A 63 -1.33 0.58 3.52
C GLY A 63 -2.81 0.20 3.47
N GLY A 64 -3.73 1.17 3.42
CA GLY A 64 -5.17 0.85 3.40
C GLY A 64 -5.63 0.23 2.09
N GLN A 65 -5.05 0.65 0.96
CA GLN A 65 -5.33 0.00 -0.33
C GLN A 65 -4.68 -1.40 -0.42
N PHE A 66 -3.56 -1.64 0.25
CA PHE A 66 -2.94 -2.97 0.30
C PHE A 66 -3.74 -3.93 1.19
N LEU A 67 -4.22 -3.47 2.35
CA LEU A 67 -5.11 -4.25 3.19
C LEU A 67 -6.45 -4.52 2.50
N ARG A 68 -7.00 -3.56 1.74
CA ARG A 68 -8.14 -3.83 0.86
C ARG A 68 -7.83 -4.95 -0.14
N ALA A 69 -6.65 -4.93 -0.76
CA ALA A 69 -6.25 -5.99 -1.69
C ALA A 69 -6.12 -7.37 -1.01
N TYR A 70 -5.68 -7.42 0.25
CA TYR A 70 -5.70 -8.64 1.06
C TYR A 70 -7.12 -9.15 1.29
N VAL A 71 -8.04 -8.26 1.69
CA VAL A 71 -9.47 -8.59 1.90
C VAL A 71 -10.13 -9.07 0.60
N GLU A 72 -9.78 -8.49 -0.54
CA GLU A 72 -10.38 -8.89 -1.83
C GLU A 72 -9.81 -10.20 -2.39
N ARG A 73 -8.59 -10.60 -2.02
CA ARG A 73 -7.88 -11.73 -2.66
C ARG A 73 -7.67 -12.94 -1.77
N TYR A 74 -7.56 -12.77 -0.45
CA TYR A 74 -7.16 -13.83 0.47
C TYR A 74 -8.12 -13.95 1.65
N ASN A 75 -8.37 -12.86 2.39
CA ASN A 75 -9.27 -12.75 3.55
C ASN A 75 -9.37 -13.99 4.46
N SER A 76 -8.22 -14.64 4.69
CA SER A 76 -8.08 -15.81 5.54
C SER A 76 -6.73 -15.65 6.27
N PRO A 77 -6.71 -15.37 7.59
CA PRO A 77 -7.87 -15.17 8.46
C PRO A 77 -8.77 -13.97 8.08
N PRO A 78 -10.06 -13.96 8.47
CA PRO A 78 -11.00 -12.94 8.02
C PRO A 78 -10.77 -11.58 8.71
N VAL A 79 -10.83 -10.50 7.94
CA VAL A 79 -10.87 -9.14 8.49
C VAL A 79 -12.30 -8.80 8.90
N HIS A 80 -12.50 -8.39 10.16
CA HIS A 80 -13.78 -7.92 10.69
C HIS A 80 -14.05 -6.47 10.27
N ASN A 81 -13.14 -5.56 10.63
CA ASN A 81 -13.21 -4.16 10.25
C ASN A 81 -11.90 -3.72 9.57
N LEU A 82 -12.03 -3.09 8.40
CA LEU A 82 -10.92 -2.42 7.73
C LEU A 82 -11.04 -0.89 7.91
N ILE A 83 -10.15 -0.32 8.70
CA ILE A 83 -10.07 1.13 8.94
C ILE A 83 -8.94 1.70 8.10
N THR A 84 -9.22 2.70 7.26
CA THR A 84 -8.21 3.33 6.40
C THR A 84 -8.05 4.82 6.67
N PHE A 85 -6.81 5.28 6.82
CA PHE A 85 -6.47 6.68 7.10
C PHE A 85 -5.72 7.29 5.92
N GLY A 86 -6.41 8.14 5.15
CA GLY A 86 -5.82 8.88 4.03
C GLY A 86 -5.44 8.00 2.83
N SER A 87 -6.09 6.84 2.67
CA SER A 87 -5.73 5.84 1.66
C SER A 87 -6.30 6.15 0.28
N GLN A 88 -5.49 5.93 -0.76
CA GLN A 88 -5.83 6.29 -2.13
C GLN A 88 -6.59 5.17 -2.84
N HIS A 89 -7.81 4.84 -2.42
CA HIS A 89 -8.57 3.69 -2.97
C HIS A 89 -8.82 3.76 -4.48
N MET A 90 -8.92 4.98 -5.06
CA MET A 90 -9.02 5.21 -6.51
C MET A 90 -7.69 5.56 -7.17
N GLY A 91 -6.59 5.43 -6.43
CA GLY A 91 -5.27 5.76 -6.90
C GLY A 91 -4.93 7.25 -6.84
N ILE A 92 -3.80 7.59 -7.44
CA ILE A 92 -3.36 8.98 -7.63
C ILE A 92 -3.36 9.32 -9.12
N SER A 93 -3.87 10.48 -9.48
CA SER A 93 -3.92 10.93 -10.89
C SER A 93 -2.71 11.80 -11.27
N ASP A 94 -1.91 12.24 -10.30
CA ASP A 94 -0.80 13.14 -10.57
C ASP A 94 0.37 12.98 -9.60
N ILE A 95 1.55 13.28 -10.11
CA ILE A 95 2.79 13.45 -9.35
C ILE A 95 2.82 14.91 -8.87
N PRO A 96 3.33 15.21 -7.65
CA PRO A 96 3.34 16.56 -7.09
C PRO A 96 3.72 17.66 -8.10
N ALA A 97 2.98 18.77 -8.04
CA ALA A 97 3.20 19.88 -8.94
C ALA A 97 4.58 20.52 -8.71
N CYS A 98 5.29 20.79 -9.81
CA CYS A 98 6.53 21.55 -9.80
C CYS A 98 6.23 23.05 -9.67
N ARG A 99 7.18 23.82 -9.10
CA ARG A 99 7.06 25.28 -9.04
C ARG A 99 6.95 25.89 -10.46
N PRO A 100 6.24 27.01 -10.63
CA PRO A 100 6.29 27.77 -11.88
C PRO A 100 7.75 28.09 -12.23
N PHE A 101 8.14 27.84 -13.47
CA PHE A 101 9.51 28.03 -14.02
C PHE A 101 10.59 27.01 -13.61
N ASP A 102 10.27 25.97 -12.83
CA ASP A 102 11.19 24.86 -12.60
C ASP A 102 11.19 23.89 -13.80
N VAL A 103 11.93 24.26 -14.84
CA VAL A 103 12.01 23.52 -16.11
C VAL A 103 12.56 22.10 -15.89
N LEU A 104 13.51 21.94 -14.97
CA LEU A 104 14.10 20.65 -14.66
C LEU A 104 13.09 19.72 -13.98
N CYS A 105 12.35 20.22 -12.99
CA CYS A 105 11.28 19.47 -12.34
C CYS A 105 10.16 19.13 -13.34
N GLN A 106 9.79 20.07 -14.23
CA GLN A 106 8.75 19.81 -15.23
C GLN A 106 9.17 18.75 -16.25
N LEU A 107 10.43 18.74 -16.68
CA LEU A 107 10.99 17.69 -17.54
C LEU A 107 11.03 16.35 -16.82
N ALA A 108 11.49 16.31 -15.56
CA ALA A 108 11.48 15.11 -14.74
C ALA A 108 10.06 14.57 -14.52
N ARG A 109 9.07 15.44 -14.26
CA ARG A 109 7.66 15.06 -14.11
C ARG A 109 7.09 14.48 -15.41
N ARG A 110 7.42 15.04 -16.58
CA ARG A 110 7.00 14.49 -17.88
C ARG A 110 7.64 13.13 -18.17
N ALA A 111 8.95 13.02 -17.93
CA ALA A 111 9.68 11.75 -18.08
C ALA A 111 9.12 10.68 -17.14
N ALA A 112 8.86 11.03 -15.88
CA ALA A 112 8.21 10.15 -14.92
C ALA A 112 6.82 9.73 -15.40
N LYS A 113 5.95 10.67 -15.81
CA LYS A 113 4.62 10.33 -16.37
C LYS A 113 4.67 9.42 -17.60
N GLY A 114 5.70 9.53 -18.44
CA GLY A 114 5.91 8.61 -19.56
C GLY A 114 6.43 7.24 -19.12
N GLY A 115 7.30 7.20 -18.10
CA GLY A 115 7.95 5.98 -17.61
C GLY A 115 7.11 5.15 -16.62
N VAL A 116 6.15 5.75 -15.91
CA VAL A 116 5.28 5.04 -14.94
C VAL A 116 4.39 3.99 -15.61
N TYR A 117 4.13 4.05 -16.91
CA TYR A 117 3.39 2.99 -17.61
C TYR A 117 4.29 1.94 -18.26
N GLY A 118 5.61 2.05 -18.12
CA GLY A 118 6.54 1.01 -18.57
C GLY A 118 6.45 -0.25 -17.70
N GLU A 119 6.64 -1.42 -18.30
CA GLU A 119 6.57 -2.72 -17.60
C GLU A 119 7.49 -2.77 -16.38
N TRP A 120 8.73 -2.32 -16.53
CA TRP A 120 9.68 -2.25 -15.41
C TRP A 120 9.16 -1.42 -14.24
N ALA A 121 8.54 -0.26 -14.51
CA ALA A 121 7.98 0.61 -13.48
C ALA A 121 6.77 -0.02 -12.78
N GLN A 122 5.88 -0.69 -13.53
CA GLN A 122 4.70 -1.37 -12.99
C GLN A 122 5.04 -2.61 -12.13
N GLU A 123 6.21 -3.20 -12.36
CA GLU A 123 6.72 -4.35 -11.61
C GLU A 123 7.60 -3.97 -10.42
N ASN A 124 8.29 -2.82 -10.48
CA ASN A 124 9.30 -2.44 -9.50
C ASN A 124 8.95 -1.20 -8.66
N LEU A 125 7.91 -0.44 -9.00
CA LEU A 125 7.50 0.76 -8.25
C LEU A 125 6.10 0.59 -7.66
N VAL A 126 6.05 0.69 -6.33
CA VAL A 126 4.80 0.54 -5.56
C VAL A 126 3.82 1.68 -5.84
N GLN A 127 4.33 2.89 -6.05
CA GLN A 127 3.53 4.11 -6.30
C GLN A 127 2.85 4.13 -7.69
N VAL A 128 3.25 3.23 -8.59
CA VAL A 128 2.90 3.28 -10.01
C VAL A 128 1.66 2.45 -10.34
N LYS A 129 1.43 1.35 -9.63
CA LYS A 129 0.21 0.53 -9.74
C LYS A 129 -1.09 1.30 -9.43
N PRO A 130 -1.14 2.21 -8.43
CA PRO A 130 -2.29 3.07 -8.21
C PRO A 130 -2.33 4.31 -9.13
N ALA A 131 -1.40 4.51 -10.08
CA ALA A 131 -1.48 5.65 -10.98
C ALA A 131 -2.58 5.45 -12.02
N GLN A 132 -3.72 6.14 -11.84
CA GLN A 132 -4.83 6.06 -12.79
C GLN A 132 -4.40 6.65 -14.14
N ASN A 133 -4.59 5.90 -15.22
CA ASN A 133 -4.47 6.47 -16.56
C ASN A 133 -5.70 7.35 -16.82
N SER A 134 -5.54 8.67 -16.72
CA SER A 134 -6.63 9.65 -16.86
C SER A 134 -7.27 9.69 -18.27
N SER A 135 -6.80 8.87 -19.21
CA SER A 135 -7.32 8.75 -20.58
C SER A 135 -8.03 7.42 -20.88
N ARG A 136 -8.21 6.52 -19.90
CA ARG A 136 -9.14 5.38 -20.05
C ARG A 136 -10.50 5.74 -19.44
N PRO A 137 -11.62 5.57 -20.17
CA PRO A 137 -12.94 5.84 -19.62
C PRO A 137 -13.23 4.89 -18.47
N THR A 138 -13.63 5.45 -17.32
CA THR A 138 -14.16 4.73 -16.19
C THR A 138 -15.44 4.02 -16.64
N ILE A 139 -15.47 2.68 -16.63
CA ILE A 139 -16.72 1.94 -16.76
C ILE A 139 -17.43 2.10 -15.41
N ALA A 140 -18.54 2.83 -15.44
CA ALA A 140 -19.53 2.89 -14.35
C ALA A 140 -20.33 1.60 -14.28
#